data_AF-A0A1G6UEW5-F1
#
_entry.id   AF-A0A1G6UEW5-F1
#
_cell.length_a   1.000
_cell.length_b   1.000
_cell.length_c   1.000
_cell.angle_alpha   90.00
_cell.angle_beta   90.00
_cell.angle_gamma   90.00
#
_symmetry.space_group_name_H-M   'P 1'
#
loop_
_entity.id
_entity.type
_entity.pdbx_description
1 polymer ?
#
loop_
_entity_poly.entity_id
_entity_poly.type
_entity_poly.pdbx_seq_one_letter_code
_entity_poly.pdbx_strand_id
1 'polypeptide(L)'
;MSGYQVEIEGLGRLIQTLETAADSITDANNRLKDASPSDLGSAELDRAGGDFQDRWEHGTKKLAEAAGNVTEGMQVTKKAYEEIEKALTEVFSTMAGAFSGGGSGEGSGNSEISSRLGGDA
;
A
#
# COMPACT_ATOMS: atom_id res chain seq x y z
N MET A 1 6.60 -8.86 3.85
CA MET A 1 5.90 -7.82 3.05
C MET A 1 5.01 -6.88 3.88
N SER A 2 5.04 -6.92 5.23
CA SER A 2 4.13 -6.12 6.08
C SER A 2 4.51 -4.62 6.21
N GLY A 3 5.76 -4.24 5.94
CA GLY A 3 6.22 -2.85 6.10
C GLY A 3 5.43 -1.84 5.26
N TYR A 4 5.21 -2.13 3.98
CA TYR A 4 4.48 -1.26 3.06
C TYR A 4 3.02 -1.03 3.47
N GLN A 5 2.37 -2.05 4.03
CA GLN A 5 0.99 -1.91 4.49
C GLN A 5 0.89 -1.00 5.71
N VAL A 6 1.83 -1.13 6.65
CA VAL A 6 1.92 -0.25 7.83
C VAL A 6 2.19 1.20 7.41
N GLU A 7 3.02 1.43 6.40
CA GLU A 7 3.31 2.78 5.87
C GLU A 7 2.09 3.41 5.19
N ILE A 8 1.35 2.65 4.36
CA ILE A 8 0.10 3.12 3.74
C ILE A 8 -0.94 3.50 4.80
N GLU A 9 -1.12 2.66 5.81
CA GLU A 9 -2.03 2.96 6.93
C GLU A 9 -1.55 4.17 7.75
N GLY A 10 -0.24 4.34 7.90
CA GLY A 10 0.38 5.49 8.55
C GLY A 10 0.10 6.80 7.82
N LEU A 11 0.23 6.81 6.49
CA LEU A 11 -0.08 7.97 5.65
C LEU A 11 -1.57 8.31 5.70
N GLY A 12 -2.45 7.31 5.68
CA GLY A 12 -3.89 7.52 5.84
C GLY A 12 -4.25 8.18 7.17
N ARG A 13 -3.63 7.73 8.28
CA ARG A 13 -3.80 8.36 9.61
C ARG A 13 -3.27 9.80 9.64
N LEU A 14 -2.14 10.08 8.99
CA LEU A 14 -1.60 11.42 8.89
C LEU A 14 -2.57 12.37 8.17
N ILE A 15 -3.16 11.94 7.05
CA ILE A 15 -4.17 12.72 6.32
C ILE A 15 -5.34 13.08 7.24
N GLN A 16 -5.94 12.08 7.89
CA GLN A 16 -7.08 12.31 8.80
C GLN A 16 -6.73 13.26 9.95
N THR A 17 -5.50 13.17 10.47
CA THR A 17 -5.01 14.06 11.53
C THR A 17 -4.92 15.50 11.03
N LEU A 18 -4.40 15.71 9.82
CA LEU A 18 -4.27 17.03 9.20
C LEU A 18 -5.63 17.65 8.88
N GLU A 19 -6.59 16.87 8.39
CA GLU A 19 -7.97 17.31 8.15
C GLU A 19 -8.63 17.75 9.45
N THR A 20 -8.57 16.91 10.48
CA THR A 20 -9.12 17.23 11.81
C THR A 20 -8.51 18.50 12.40
N ALA A 21 -7.20 18.69 12.24
CA ALA A 21 -6.52 19.89 12.69
C ALA A 21 -6.95 21.14 11.89
N ALA A 22 -7.16 21.01 10.59
CA ALA A 22 -7.69 22.09 9.75
C ALA A 22 -9.08 22.53 10.21
N ASP A 23 -9.99 21.57 10.43
CA ASP A 23 -11.34 21.82 10.92
C ASP A 23 -11.33 22.49 12.29
N SER A 24 -10.51 21.99 13.22
CA SER A 24 -10.39 22.59 14.56
C SER A 24 -9.86 24.02 14.53
N ILE A 25 -8.94 24.35 13.62
CA ILE A 25 -8.40 25.70 13.47
C ILE A 25 -9.44 26.63 12.82
N THR A 26 -10.15 26.12 11.82
CA THR A 26 -11.29 26.82 11.20
C THR A 26 -12.35 27.16 12.23
N ASP A 27 -12.75 26.21 13.06
CA ASP A 27 -13.72 26.43 14.14
C ASP A 27 -13.20 27.42 15.18
N ALA A 28 -11.93 27.33 15.58
CA ALA A 28 -11.33 28.28 16.50
C ALA A 28 -11.31 29.71 15.92
N ASN A 29 -10.97 29.87 14.64
CA ASN A 29 -10.97 31.16 13.96
C ASN A 29 -12.37 31.72 13.77
N ASN A 30 -13.37 30.89 13.47
CA ASN A 30 -14.77 31.32 13.40
C ASN A 30 -15.25 31.80 14.77
N ARG A 31 -14.94 31.06 15.84
CA ARG A 31 -15.27 31.47 17.22
C ARG A 31 -14.56 32.76 17.64
N LEU A 32 -13.34 32.99 17.13
CA LEU A 32 -12.63 34.25 17.31
C LEU A 32 -13.32 35.40 16.57
N LYS A 33 -13.71 35.20 15.30
CA LYS A 33 -14.47 36.19 14.51
C LYS A 33 -15.84 36.51 15.10
N ASP A 34 -16.51 35.51 15.68
CA ASP A 34 -17.83 35.64 16.29
C ASP A 34 -17.78 36.28 17.69
N ALA A 35 -16.61 36.27 18.35
CA ALA A 35 -16.40 37.05 19.56
C ALA A 35 -16.44 38.55 19.18
N SER A 36 -17.39 39.28 19.76
CA SER A 36 -17.76 40.66 19.40
C SER A 36 -16.57 41.58 19.09
N PRO A 37 -16.67 42.48 18.09
CA PRO A 37 -15.64 43.49 17.75
C PRO A 37 -15.16 44.36 18.92
N SER A 38 -15.94 44.43 20.00
CA SER A 38 -15.58 45.10 21.24
C SER A 38 -14.48 44.41 22.07
N ASP A 39 -14.20 43.11 21.82
CA ASP A 39 -13.24 42.31 22.60
C ASP A 39 -11.88 42.10 21.90
N LEU A 40 -11.79 42.26 20.56
CA LEU A 40 -10.55 42.03 19.78
C LEU A 40 -9.91 43.30 19.21
N GLY A 41 -10.66 44.40 19.11
CA GLY A 41 -10.11 45.74 18.96
C GLY A 41 -9.62 46.18 17.56
N SER A 42 -9.64 45.38 16.49
CA SER A 42 -9.44 45.92 15.13
C SER A 42 -9.89 44.98 13.98
N ALA A 43 -10.48 45.57 12.93
CA ALA A 43 -10.82 44.87 11.68
C ALA A 43 -9.61 44.26 10.94
N GLU A 44 -8.39 44.63 11.35
CA GLU A 44 -7.15 44.09 10.80
C GLU A 44 -6.84 42.69 11.36
N LEU A 45 -7.15 42.44 12.63
CA LEU A 45 -7.05 41.11 13.24
C LEU A 45 -8.05 40.12 12.63
N ASP A 46 -9.27 40.57 12.36
CA ASP A 46 -10.29 39.73 11.71
C ASP A 46 -9.88 39.34 10.29
N ARG A 47 -9.35 40.31 9.53
CA ARG A 47 -8.82 40.06 8.18
C ARG A 47 -7.63 39.10 8.24
N ALA A 48 -6.67 39.32 9.12
CA ALA A 48 -5.50 38.45 9.26
C ALA A 48 -5.89 37.02 9.68
N GLY A 49 -6.89 36.86 10.56
CA GLY A 49 -7.43 35.56 10.94
C GLY A 49 -8.13 34.84 9.78
N GLY A 50 -8.89 35.56 8.97
CA GLY A 50 -9.48 35.03 7.73
C GLY A 50 -8.43 34.59 6.71
N ASP A 51 -7.48 35.46 6.39
CA ASP A 51 -6.40 35.16 5.44
C ASP A 51 -5.54 33.97 5.92
N PHE A 52 -5.31 33.86 7.23
CA PHE A 52 -4.62 32.71 7.82
C PHE A 52 -5.43 31.42 7.66
N GLN A 53 -6.72 31.44 7.98
CA GLN A 53 -7.63 30.30 7.84
C GLN A 53 -7.63 29.77 6.40
N ASP A 54 -7.82 30.64 5.41
CA ASP A 54 -7.89 30.25 4.00
C ASP A 54 -6.58 29.63 3.51
N ARG A 55 -5.44 30.24 3.89
CA ARG A 55 -4.11 29.73 3.52
C ARG A 55 -3.79 28.41 4.22
N TRP A 56 -4.23 28.25 5.47
CA TRP A 56 -4.05 27.02 6.22
C TRP A 56 -4.84 25.88 5.62
N GLU A 57 -6.13 26.08 5.34
CA GLU A 57 -6.99 25.09 4.69
C GLU A 57 -6.45 24.67 3.31
N HIS A 58 -5.92 25.63 2.54
CA HIS A 58 -5.26 25.32 1.28
C HIS A 58 -4.02 24.45 1.48
N GLY A 59 -3.17 24.78 2.45
CA GLY A 59 -1.96 24.02 2.76
C GLY A 59 -2.25 22.59 3.20
N THR A 60 -3.26 22.38 4.05
CA THR A 60 -3.64 21.03 4.50
C THR A 60 -4.23 20.19 3.37
N LYS A 61 -5.06 20.77 2.50
CA LYS A 61 -5.52 20.10 1.27
C LYS A 61 -4.35 19.66 0.39
N LYS A 62 -3.35 20.52 0.19
CA LYS A 62 -2.14 20.17 -0.58
C LYS A 62 -1.34 19.04 0.05
N LEU A 63 -1.24 19.01 1.37
CA LEU A 63 -0.60 17.90 2.09
C LEU A 63 -1.39 16.59 1.93
N ALA A 64 -2.72 16.65 2.00
CA ALA A 64 -3.59 15.49 1.80
C ALA A 64 -3.46 14.93 0.38
N GLU A 65 -3.50 15.80 -0.64
CA GLU A 65 -3.26 15.41 -2.04
C GLU A 65 -1.89 14.74 -2.22
N ALA A 66 -0.83 15.30 -1.65
CA ALA A 66 0.51 14.75 -1.75
C ALA A 66 0.61 13.36 -1.09
N ALA A 67 0.03 13.20 0.11
CA ALA A 67 0.00 11.92 0.81
C ALA A 67 -0.84 10.86 0.08
N GLY A 68 -1.94 11.27 -0.57
CA GLY A 68 -2.73 10.42 -1.46
C GLY A 68 -1.90 9.90 -2.64
N ASN A 69 -1.20 10.80 -3.34
CA ASN A 69 -0.35 10.44 -4.49
C ASN A 69 0.78 9.46 -4.09
N VAL A 70 1.41 9.66 -2.93
CA VAL A 70 2.43 8.72 -2.41
C VAL A 70 1.80 7.36 -2.12
N THR A 71 0.64 7.33 -1.48
CA THR A 71 -0.09 6.10 -1.18
C THR A 71 -0.43 5.31 -2.45
N GLU A 72 -0.93 5.98 -3.48
CA GLU A 72 -1.21 5.37 -4.77
C GLU A 72 0.06 4.80 -5.41
N GLY A 73 1.15 5.57 -5.43
CA GLY A 73 2.44 5.12 -5.95
C GLY A 73 2.97 3.87 -5.24
N MET A 74 2.80 3.80 -3.92
CA MET A 74 3.17 2.62 -3.13
C MET A 74 2.29 1.40 -3.45
N GLN A 75 0.98 1.59 -3.64
CA GLN A 75 0.08 0.51 -4.04
C GLN A 75 0.41 -0.03 -5.44
N VAL A 76 0.73 0.85 -6.39
CA VAL A 76 1.20 0.46 -7.72
C VAL A 76 2.49 -0.33 -7.63
N THR A 77 3.45 0.15 -6.84
CA THR A 77 4.72 -0.54 -6.61
C THR A 77 4.51 -1.92 -6.01
N LYS A 78 3.66 -2.04 -4.98
CA LYS A 78 3.29 -3.32 -4.37
C LYS A 78 2.73 -4.30 -5.41
N LYS A 79 1.76 -3.86 -6.23
CA LYS A 79 1.16 -4.70 -7.28
C LYS A 79 2.20 -5.20 -8.28
N ALA A 80 3.11 -4.32 -8.71
CA ALA A 80 4.19 -4.70 -9.61
C ALA A 80 5.10 -5.80 -9.00
N TYR A 81 5.45 -5.69 -7.72
CA TYR A 81 6.20 -6.74 -7.02
C TYR A 81 5.41 -8.05 -6.92
N GLU A 82 4.13 -8.02 -6.57
CA GLU A 82 3.27 -9.21 -6.49
C GLU A 82 3.12 -9.91 -7.86
N GLU A 83 3.05 -9.14 -8.95
CA GLU A 83 3.01 -9.67 -10.32
C GLU A 83 4.34 -10.31 -10.71
N ILE A 84 5.47 -9.67 -10.40
CA ILE A 84 6.81 -10.24 -10.62
C ILE A 84 6.98 -11.54 -9.83
N GLU A 85 6.57 -11.58 -8.56
CA GLU A 85 6.65 -12.80 -7.74
C GLU A 85 5.79 -13.93 -8.30
N LYS A 86 4.57 -13.64 -8.77
CA LYS A 86 3.73 -14.64 -9.44
C LYS A 86 4.40 -15.19 -10.69
N ALA A 87 4.90 -14.32 -11.56
CA ALA A 87 5.58 -14.72 -12.78
C ALA A 87 6.82 -15.57 -12.49
N LEU A 88 7.63 -15.18 -11.50
CA LEU A 88 8.79 -15.96 -11.05
C LEU A 88 8.36 -17.32 -10.50
N THR A 89 7.32 -17.38 -9.68
CA THR A 89 6.81 -18.63 -9.11
C THR A 89 6.31 -19.59 -10.20
N GLU A 90 5.64 -19.06 -11.22
CA GLU A 90 5.13 -19.84 -12.35
C GLU A 90 6.27 -20.38 -13.21
N VAL A 91 7.28 -19.57 -13.50
CA VAL A 91 8.50 -19.98 -14.23
C VAL A 91 9.26 -21.06 -13.44
N PHE A 92 9.47 -20.86 -12.13
CA PHE A 92 10.14 -21.85 -11.29
C PHE A 92 9.34 -23.16 -11.18
N SER A 93 8.01 -23.09 -11.04
CA SER A 93 7.15 -24.28 -10.99
C SER A 93 7.18 -25.05 -12.31
N THR A 94 7.16 -24.34 -13.44
CA THR A 94 7.27 -24.93 -14.78
C THR A 94 8.63 -25.59 -14.99
N MET A 95 9.72 -24.91 -14.60
CA MET A 95 11.07 -25.44 -14.68
C MET A 95 11.28 -26.65 -13.77
N ALA A 96 10.75 -26.63 -12.55
CA ALA A 96 10.78 -27.76 -11.63
C ALA A 96 9.99 -28.96 -12.20
N GLY A 97 8.83 -28.71 -12.80
CA GLY A 97 8.06 -29.75 -13.51
C GLY A 97 8.82 -30.34 -14.71
N ALA A 98 9.50 -29.51 -15.48
CA ALA A 98 10.32 -29.95 -16.62
C ALA A 98 11.55 -30.78 -16.18
N PHE A 99 12.21 -30.41 -15.08
CA PHE A 99 13.33 -31.17 -14.52
C PHE A 99 12.88 -32.50 -13.89
N SER A 100 11.70 -32.52 -13.26
CA SER A 100 11.12 -33.74 -12.67
C SER A 100 10.56 -34.69 -13.75
N GLY A 101 10.17 -34.17 -14.91
CA GLY A 101 9.70 -34.96 -16.06
C GLY A 101 10.79 -35.58 -16.94
N GLY A 102 12.07 -35.26 -16.71
CA GLY A 102 13.21 -35.78 -17.47
C GLY A 102 13.74 -37.15 -17.04
N GLY A 103 13.15 -37.77 -16.01
CA GLY A 103 13.54 -39.08 -15.46
C GLY A 103 12.72 -40.26 -16.00
N SER A 104 12.40 -40.28 -17.29
CA SER A 104 11.70 -41.40 -17.93
C SER A 104 12.39 -41.79 -19.25
N GLY A 105 13.69 -42.01 -19.18
CA GLY A 105 14.47 -42.67 -20.23
C GLY A 105 14.44 -44.18 -20.03
N GLU A 106 13.50 -44.84 -20.71
CA GLU A 106 13.62 -46.14 -21.35
C GLU A 106 14.60 -47.16 -20.75
N GLY A 107 14.03 -48.10 -19.98
CA GLY A 107 14.67 -49.35 -19.56
C GLY A 107 13.67 -50.49 -19.68
N SER A 108 13.11 -50.69 -20.88
CA SER A 108 12.41 -51.93 -21.25
C SER A 108 13.46 -53.06 -21.27
N GLY A 109 13.71 -53.64 -20.10
CA GLY A 109 14.84 -54.53 -19.84
C GLY A 109 14.45 -55.69 -18.93
N ASN A 110 13.66 -56.60 -19.49
CA ASN A 110 13.57 -58.02 -19.15
C ASN A 110 12.99 -58.46 -17.79
N SER A 111 11.66 -58.57 -17.76
CA SER A 111 10.93 -59.46 -16.84
C SER A 111 11.06 -60.96 -17.20
N GLU A 112 12.09 -61.38 -17.95
CA GLU A 112 12.35 -62.81 -18.25
C GLU A 112 13.19 -63.53 -17.18
N ILE A 113 13.81 -62.81 -16.25
CA ILE A 113 14.63 -63.43 -15.19
C ILE A 113 13.73 -64.05 -14.10
N SER A 114 12.60 -63.42 -13.80
CA SER A 114 11.66 -63.91 -12.77
C SER A 114 10.80 -65.10 -13.24
N SER A 115 10.64 -65.31 -14.55
CA SER A 115 9.86 -66.45 -15.07
C SER A 115 10.66 -67.76 -15.13
N ARG A 116 11.99 -67.72 -15.01
CA ARG A 116 12.87 -68.91 -15.09
C ARG A 116 13.29 -69.49 -13.73
N LEU A 117 13.03 -68.79 -12.63
CA LEU A 117 13.45 -69.20 -11.28
C LEU A 117 12.29 -69.72 -10.39
N GLY A 118 11.06 -69.77 -10.92
CA GLY A 118 9.86 -70.13 -10.16
C GLY A 118 9.32 -71.55 -10.37
N GLY A 119 10.07 -72.45 -11.03
CA GLY A 119 9.58 -73.78 -11.36
C GLY A 119 10.65 -74.86 -11.23
N ASP A 120 11.00 -75.23 -10.00
CA ASP A 120 11.38 -76.60 -9.62
C ASP A 120 11.39 -76.73 -8.09
N ALA A 121 10.36 -77.36 -7.52
CA ALA A 121 10.32 -77.95 -6.19
C ALA A 121 9.26 -79.05 -6.15
#